data_AF-A0A9W9W6I3-F1
#
_entry.id   AF-A0A9W9W6I3-F1
#
_cell.length_a   1.000
_cell.length_b   1.000
_cell.length_c   1.000
_cell.angle_alpha   90.00
_cell.angle_beta   90.00
_cell.angle_gamma   90.00
#
_symmetry.space_group_name_H-M   'P 1'
#
loop_
_entity.id
_entity.type
_entity.pdbx_description
1 polymer ?
#
loop_
_entity_poly.entity_id
_entity_poly.type
_entity_poly.pdbx_seq_one_letter_code
_entity_poly.pdbx_strand_id
1 'polypeptide(L)'
;MPISEESALVMLHGGPGVGKTFTVKLAAEYTRRPLISISMADIFKTGQDGPRRVRAILKMASHWNALVSLENVELLSEEETKHDSPQHANVLSIIQILERHHGLVFLITDRIGAVNMNLITRTALAINLPPLDQNSQIKILLSLAASHDGVVREGIQAVASGWRSWKTTKGMNGWQIQRGVTAALELSRNEENPFDLKLLEKTFSSQVQFQSYLWTLGRGDSDAALQRNHRNDRFVVTGDPLFGVGKK
;
A
#
# COMPACT_ATOMS: atom_id res chain seq x y z
N MET A 1 22.28 7.48 21.63
CA MET A 1 21.95 6.05 21.74
C MET A 1 23.00 5.28 20.96
N PRO A 2 23.56 4.18 21.50
CA PRO A 2 24.44 3.34 20.72
C PRO A 2 23.65 2.78 19.53
N ILE A 3 24.27 2.77 18.36
CA ILE A 3 23.74 2.12 17.17
C ILE A 3 23.63 0.64 17.54
N SER A 4 22.45 0.03 17.44
CA SER A 4 22.34 -1.42 17.64
C SER A 4 23.23 -2.11 16.62
N GLU A 5 24.26 -2.82 17.07
CA GLU A 5 25.14 -3.60 16.20
C GLU A 5 24.41 -4.80 15.56
N GLU A 6 23.18 -5.07 15.99
CA GLU A 6 22.35 -6.16 15.49
C GLU A 6 21.53 -5.75 14.26
N SER A 7 21.61 -6.59 13.23
CA SER A 7 20.75 -6.54 12.04
C SER A 7 19.34 -7.00 12.39
N ALA A 8 18.32 -6.23 12.00
CA ALA A 8 16.93 -6.61 12.21
C ALA A 8 16.12 -6.45 10.92
N LEU A 9 15.63 -7.58 10.41
CA LEU A 9 14.65 -7.63 9.32
C LEU A 9 13.24 -7.70 9.93
N VAL A 10 12.41 -6.69 9.66
CA VAL A 10 11.01 -6.64 10.11
C VAL A 10 10.10 -6.73 8.90
N MET A 11 9.28 -7.77 8.82
CA MET A 11 8.34 -7.96 7.72
C MET A 11 6.97 -7.39 8.07
N LEU A 12 6.43 -6.53 7.21
CA LEU A 12 5.05 -6.07 7.25
C LEU A 12 4.26 -6.74 6.12
N HIS A 13 3.21 -7.46 6.47
CA HIS A 13 2.35 -8.14 5.51
C HIS A 13 0.87 -7.90 5.77
N GLY A 14 0.02 -8.10 4.76
CA GLY A 14 -1.42 -7.86 4.82
C GLY A 14 -1.95 -7.41 3.46
N GLY A 15 -3.27 -7.22 3.33
CA GLY A 15 -3.88 -6.79 2.07
C GLY A 15 -3.44 -5.39 1.60
N PRO A 16 -3.72 -5.02 0.34
CA PRO A 16 -3.39 -3.71 -0.18
C PRO A 16 -4.14 -2.60 0.58
N GLY A 17 -3.46 -1.48 0.83
CA GLY A 17 -4.06 -0.28 1.44
C GLY A 17 -4.32 -0.35 2.95
N VAL A 18 -3.81 -1.38 3.66
CA VAL A 18 -3.91 -1.49 5.14
C VAL A 18 -2.89 -0.63 5.91
N GLY A 19 -2.03 0.11 5.20
CA GLY A 19 -1.10 1.07 5.81
C GLY A 19 0.33 0.58 6.04
N LYS A 20 0.79 -0.52 5.41
CA LYS A 20 2.15 -1.06 5.59
C LYS A 20 3.26 -0.01 5.36
N THR A 21 3.29 0.63 4.19
CA THR A 21 4.26 1.71 3.88
C THR A 21 4.10 2.90 4.83
N PHE A 22 2.87 3.22 5.24
CA PHE A 22 2.62 4.30 6.19
C PHE A 22 3.19 3.99 7.59
N THR A 23 3.05 2.76 8.06
CA THR A 23 3.64 2.30 9.32
C THR A 23 5.15 2.47 9.35
N VAL A 24 5.85 2.18 8.24
CA VAL A 24 7.30 2.40 8.18
C VAL A 24 7.67 3.88 8.21
N LYS A 25 6.90 4.73 7.52
CA LYS A 25 7.08 6.19 7.59
C LYS A 25 6.90 6.72 9.01
N LEU A 26 5.87 6.25 9.71
CA LEU A 26 5.65 6.59 11.12
C LEU A 26 6.79 6.10 12.02
N ALA A 27 7.34 4.90 11.78
CA ALA A 27 8.49 4.41 12.51
C ALA A 27 9.72 5.29 12.29
N ALA A 28 9.95 5.76 11.06
CA ALA A 28 11.03 6.69 10.74
C ALA A 28 10.86 8.03 11.45
N GLU A 29 9.64 8.58 11.43
CA GLU A 29 9.31 9.83 12.11
C GLU A 29 9.47 9.71 13.64
N TYR A 30 8.91 8.65 14.23
CA TYR A 30 8.98 8.39 15.67
C TYR A 30 10.42 8.20 16.16
N THR A 31 11.23 7.47 15.38
CA THR A 31 12.65 7.26 15.71
C THR A 31 13.54 8.44 15.31
N ARG A 32 12.99 9.44 14.59
CA ARG A 32 13.70 10.59 14.02
C ARG A 32 14.88 10.17 13.15
N ARG A 33 14.70 9.11 12.36
CA ARG A 33 15.70 8.56 11.43
C ARG A 33 15.23 8.78 9.99
N PRO A 34 16.13 9.11 9.05
CA PRO A 34 15.77 9.16 7.62
C PRO A 34 15.21 7.81 7.16
N LEU A 35 14.33 7.81 6.16
CA LEU A 35 13.81 6.59 5.54
C LEU A 35 14.29 6.51 4.09
N ILE A 36 14.91 5.39 3.73
CA ILE A 36 15.26 5.06 2.34
C ILE A 36 14.33 3.94 1.87
N SER A 37 13.46 4.25 0.91
CA SER A 37 12.53 3.28 0.33
C SER A 37 13.02 2.78 -1.03
N ILE A 38 12.97 1.46 -1.22
CA ILE A 38 13.47 0.75 -2.39
C ILE A 38 12.36 -0.19 -2.88
N SER A 39 11.99 -0.11 -4.16
CA SER A 39 11.14 -1.13 -4.78
C SER A 39 12.00 -2.25 -5.34
N MET A 40 11.70 -3.50 -4.97
CA MET A 40 12.41 -4.66 -5.53
C MET A 40 12.21 -4.78 -7.03
N ALA A 41 11.05 -4.35 -7.55
CA ALA A 41 10.81 -4.32 -9.00
C ALA A 41 11.85 -3.45 -9.73
N ASP A 42 12.24 -2.31 -9.15
CA ASP A 42 13.26 -1.43 -9.74
C ASP A 42 14.67 -1.99 -9.61
N ILE A 43 14.96 -2.73 -8.53
CA ILE A 43 16.22 -3.47 -8.39
C ILE A 43 16.32 -4.54 -9.47
N PHE A 44 15.27 -5.33 -9.70
CA PHE A 44 15.29 -6.38 -10.72
C PHE A 44 15.43 -5.85 -12.15
N LYS A 45 14.90 -4.65 -12.46
CA LYS A 45 15.11 -3.98 -13.75
C LYS A 45 16.59 -3.68 -14.04
N THR A 46 17.45 -3.61 -13.02
CA THR A 46 18.91 -3.41 -13.20
C THR A 46 19.67 -4.70 -13.51
N GLY A 47 18.99 -5.85 -13.57
CA GLY A 47 19.59 -7.13 -13.93
C GLY A 47 20.74 -7.49 -12.99
N GLN A 48 21.94 -7.68 -13.56
CA GLN A 48 23.14 -8.11 -12.85
C GLN A 48 23.69 -7.07 -11.86
N ASP A 49 23.35 -5.79 -12.02
CA ASP A 49 23.81 -4.73 -11.11
C ASP A 49 22.97 -4.61 -9.83
N GLY A 50 21.87 -5.35 -9.73
CA GLY A 50 20.94 -5.30 -8.59
C GLY A 50 21.62 -5.44 -7.23
N PRO A 51 22.42 -6.50 -6.98
CA PRO A 51 23.13 -6.68 -5.71
C PRO A 51 24.08 -5.51 -5.38
N ARG A 52 24.79 -4.99 -6.38
CA ARG A 52 25.71 -3.85 -6.20
C ARG A 52 24.94 -2.59 -5.79
N ARG A 53 23.79 -2.35 -6.40
CA ARG A 53 22.91 -1.21 -6.09
C ARG A 53 22.34 -1.32 -4.67
N VAL A 54 21.82 -2.48 -4.27
CA VAL A 54 21.32 -2.71 -2.90
C VAL A 54 22.44 -2.47 -1.88
N ARG A 55 23.63 -3.03 -2.12
CA ARG A 55 24.79 -2.84 -1.22
C ARG A 55 25.16 -1.37 -1.06
N ALA A 56 25.18 -0.61 -2.15
CA ALA A 56 25.48 0.83 -2.11
C ALA A 56 24.44 1.61 -1.29
N ILE A 57 23.15 1.30 -1.48
CA ILE A 57 22.07 1.94 -0.74
C ILE A 57 22.16 1.61 0.75
N LEU A 58 22.36 0.34 1.11
CA LEU A 58 22.49 -0.07 2.51
C LEU A 58 23.71 0.55 3.19
N LYS A 59 24.83 0.71 2.47
CA LYS A 59 26.00 1.42 2.99
C LYS A 59 25.70 2.88 3.31
N MET A 60 24.97 3.55 2.42
CA MET A 60 24.50 4.93 2.65
C MET A 60 23.52 5.00 3.82
N ALA A 61 22.60 4.03 3.92
CA ALA A 61 21.67 3.93 5.04
C ALA A 61 22.39 3.79 6.38
N SER A 62 23.40 2.93 6.48
CA SER A 62 24.22 2.80 7.70
C SER A 62 24.94 4.10 8.03
N HIS A 63 25.50 4.80 7.03
CA HIS A 63 26.19 6.08 7.26
C HIS A 63 25.26 7.14 7.86
N TRP A 64 23.99 7.17 7.44
CA TRP A 64 23.00 8.14 7.90
C TRP A 64 22.16 7.64 9.07
N ASN A 65 22.45 6.45 9.59
CA ASN A 65 21.60 5.73 10.54
C ASN A 65 20.13 5.72 10.07
N ALA A 66 19.88 5.54 8.78
CA ALA A 66 18.55 5.53 8.19
C ALA A 66 17.82 4.21 8.46
N LEU A 67 16.50 4.25 8.46
CA LEU A 67 15.66 3.07 8.24
C LEU A 67 15.63 2.75 6.75
N VAL A 68 15.54 1.48 6.40
CA VAL A 68 15.38 1.04 5.01
C VAL A 68 14.04 0.33 4.87
N SER A 69 13.34 0.56 3.76
CA SER A 69 12.16 -0.24 3.39
C SER A 69 12.32 -0.86 2.01
N LEU A 70 12.07 -2.15 1.90
CA LEU A 70 12.04 -2.91 0.64
C LEU A 70 10.59 -3.26 0.34
N GLU A 71 10.06 -2.77 -0.77
CA GLU A 71 8.70 -3.04 -1.23
C GLU A 71 8.68 -4.13 -2.30
N ASN A 72 7.58 -4.89 -2.37
CA ASN A 72 7.38 -6.02 -3.28
C ASN A 72 8.40 -7.16 -3.07
N VAL A 73 8.68 -7.50 -1.80
CA VAL A 73 9.69 -8.51 -1.47
C VAL A 73 9.32 -9.91 -1.93
N GLU A 74 8.05 -10.18 -2.25
CA GLU A 74 7.64 -11.44 -2.89
C GLU A 74 8.34 -11.68 -4.23
N LEU A 75 8.81 -10.63 -4.92
CA LEU A 75 9.60 -10.76 -6.15
C LEU A 75 10.97 -11.41 -5.90
N LEU A 76 11.54 -11.27 -4.70
CA LEU A 76 12.76 -12.01 -4.32
C LEU A 76 12.50 -13.51 -4.36
N SER A 77 11.37 -13.93 -3.83
CA SER A 77 11.00 -15.34 -3.73
C SER A 77 10.57 -15.94 -5.07
N GLU A 78 9.82 -15.19 -5.89
CA GLU A 78 9.44 -15.61 -7.24
C GLU A 78 10.70 -15.88 -8.11
N GLU A 79 11.69 -14.98 -8.06
CA GLU A 79 12.94 -15.16 -8.81
C GLU A 79 13.86 -16.23 -8.20
N GLU A 80 13.75 -16.53 -6.90
CA GLU A 80 14.52 -17.62 -6.26
C GLU A 80 14.12 -19.00 -6.81
N THR A 81 12.86 -19.21 -7.19
CA THR A 81 12.40 -20.52 -7.68
C THR A 81 12.92 -20.88 -9.09
N LYS A 82 13.54 -19.93 -9.81
CA LYS A 82 14.09 -20.14 -11.14
C LYS A 82 15.55 -20.59 -11.07
N HIS A 83 15.79 -21.82 -10.62
CA HIS A 83 17.12 -22.33 -10.23
C HIS A 83 18.24 -22.19 -11.29
N ASP A 84 17.93 -22.13 -12.59
CA ASP A 84 18.93 -22.01 -13.68
C ASP A 84 19.07 -20.59 -14.25
N SER A 85 18.43 -19.61 -13.62
CA SER A 85 18.42 -18.23 -14.11
C SER A 85 19.55 -17.41 -13.45
N PRO A 86 20.28 -16.56 -14.20
CA PRO A 86 21.24 -15.61 -13.63
C PRO A 86 20.63 -14.69 -12.55
N GLN A 87 19.30 -14.55 -12.53
CA GLN A 87 18.55 -13.80 -11.52
C GLN A 87 18.55 -14.52 -10.16
N HIS A 88 18.59 -15.85 -10.11
CA HIS A 88 18.65 -16.61 -8.86
C HIS A 88 19.90 -16.27 -8.03
N ALA A 89 21.07 -16.21 -8.67
CA ALA A 89 22.32 -15.80 -8.01
C ALA A 89 22.24 -14.36 -7.46
N ASN A 90 21.53 -13.47 -8.16
CA ASN A 90 21.32 -12.09 -7.70
C ASN A 90 20.40 -12.04 -6.48
N VAL A 91 19.32 -12.83 -6.46
CA VAL A 91 18.43 -12.95 -5.31
C VAL A 91 19.20 -13.41 -4.08
N LEU A 92 19.95 -14.52 -4.19
CA LEU A 92 20.74 -15.04 -3.07
C LEU A 92 21.75 -14.00 -2.57
N SER A 93 22.40 -13.28 -3.49
CA SER A 93 23.33 -12.20 -3.16
C SER A 93 22.63 -11.05 -2.42
N ILE A 94 21.43 -10.66 -2.84
CA ILE A 94 20.65 -9.61 -2.17
C ILE A 94 20.25 -10.05 -0.75
N ILE A 95 19.76 -11.28 -0.57
CA ILE A 95 19.40 -11.81 0.76
C ILE A 95 20.63 -11.76 1.69
N GLN A 96 21.79 -12.23 1.23
CA GLN A 96 23.04 -12.17 2.02
C GLN A 96 23.48 -10.73 2.35
N ILE A 97 23.26 -9.78 1.43
CA ILE A 97 23.55 -8.36 1.66
C ILE A 97 22.63 -7.79 2.76
N LEU A 98 21.35 -8.17 2.76
CA LEU A 98 20.37 -7.76 3.76
C LEU A 98 20.71 -8.30 5.14
N GLU A 99 21.07 -9.58 5.25
CA GLU A 99 21.45 -10.21 6.53
C GLU A 99 22.64 -9.49 7.20
N ARG A 100 23.64 -9.11 6.39
CA ARG A 100 24.86 -8.44 6.87
C ARG A 100 24.69 -6.95 7.14
N HIS A 101 23.53 -6.37 6.88
CA HIS A 101 23.31 -4.95 7.10
C HIS A 101 23.09 -4.65 8.58
N HIS A 102 24.00 -3.87 9.18
CA HIS A 102 23.82 -3.34 10.52
C HIS A 102 22.84 -2.16 10.49
N GLY A 103 21.58 -2.43 10.80
CA GLY A 103 20.48 -1.48 10.74
C GLY A 103 19.12 -2.17 10.73
N LEU A 104 18.06 -1.35 10.70
CA LEU A 104 16.68 -1.81 10.69
C LEU A 104 16.13 -1.74 9.26
N VAL A 105 15.73 -2.90 8.72
CA VAL A 105 15.17 -3.02 7.37
C VAL A 105 13.74 -3.54 7.47
N PHE A 106 12.80 -2.82 6.87
CA PHE A 106 11.41 -3.23 6.72
C PHE A 106 11.21 -3.93 5.38
N LEU A 107 10.68 -5.14 5.41
CA LEU A 107 10.26 -5.92 4.24
C LEU A 107 8.75 -5.77 4.08
N ILE A 108 8.27 -5.21 2.97
CA ILE A 108 6.85 -4.95 2.74
C ILE A 108 6.33 -5.85 1.61
N THR A 109 5.27 -6.61 1.89
CA THR A 109 4.60 -7.45 0.89
C THR A 109 3.08 -7.41 1.04
N ASP A 110 2.38 -7.44 -0.10
CA ASP A 110 0.94 -7.69 -0.15
C ASP A 110 0.61 -9.19 -0.23
N ARG A 111 1.59 -10.03 -0.58
CA ARG A 111 1.43 -11.44 -0.95
C ARG A 111 2.33 -12.34 -0.11
N ILE A 112 2.05 -12.43 1.19
CA ILE A 112 2.88 -13.24 2.11
C ILE A 112 2.99 -14.72 1.67
N GLY A 113 1.95 -15.27 1.05
CA GLY A 113 1.97 -16.65 0.53
C GLY A 113 2.91 -16.88 -0.64
N ALA A 114 3.36 -15.82 -1.33
CA ALA A 114 4.36 -15.89 -2.40
C ALA A 114 5.79 -15.72 -1.88
N VAL A 115 5.97 -15.34 -0.60
CA VAL A 115 7.29 -15.22 0.02
C VAL A 115 7.77 -16.61 0.43
N ASN A 116 8.99 -16.96 0.05
CA ASN A 116 9.57 -18.26 0.34
C ASN A 116 10.03 -18.39 1.80
N MET A 117 10.19 -19.62 2.24
CA MET A 117 10.62 -19.94 3.61
C MET A 117 12.03 -19.38 3.91
N ASN A 118 12.91 -19.28 2.91
CA ASN A 118 14.28 -18.80 3.08
C ASN A 118 14.32 -17.35 3.62
N LEU A 119 13.50 -16.45 3.07
CA LEU A 119 13.40 -15.07 3.56
C LEU A 119 12.65 -14.98 4.90
N ILE A 120 11.63 -15.82 5.10
CA ILE A 120 10.84 -15.86 6.34
C ILE A 120 11.71 -16.26 7.54
N THR A 121 12.54 -17.30 7.42
CA THR A 121 13.39 -17.77 8.53
C THR A 121 14.46 -16.76 8.96
N ARG A 122 14.77 -15.79 8.11
CA ARG A 122 15.72 -14.69 8.38
C ARG A 122 15.05 -13.43 8.94
N THR A 123 13.72 -13.41 8.97
CA THR A 123 12.95 -12.27 9.46
C THR A 123 12.89 -12.33 10.99
N ALA A 124 13.38 -11.28 11.66
CA ALA A 124 13.39 -11.20 13.11
C ALA A 124 11.97 -11.01 13.69
N LEU A 125 11.11 -10.29 12.97
CA LEU A 125 9.73 -10.03 13.37
C LEU A 125 8.83 -9.91 12.14
N ALA A 126 7.73 -10.67 12.10
CA ALA A 126 6.67 -10.53 11.10
C ALA A 126 5.42 -9.93 11.73
N ILE A 127 4.91 -8.83 11.16
CA ILE A 127 3.73 -8.09 11.63
C ILE A 127 2.65 -8.15 10.55
N ASN A 128 1.51 -8.75 10.91
CA ASN A 128 0.31 -8.72 10.10
C ASN A 128 -0.46 -7.42 10.32
N LEU A 129 -0.75 -6.68 9.25
CA LEU A 129 -1.69 -5.57 9.27
C LEU A 129 -3.03 -6.06 8.73
N PRO A 130 -4.03 -6.29 9.60
CA PRO A 130 -5.32 -6.82 9.20
C PRO A 130 -6.11 -5.79 8.37
N PRO A 131 -7.15 -6.24 7.62
CA PRO A 131 -8.11 -5.34 7.01
C PRO A 131 -8.71 -4.37 8.04
N LEU A 132 -8.97 -3.13 7.60
CA LEU A 132 -9.48 -2.08 8.48
C LEU A 132 -10.91 -2.37 8.91
N ASP A 133 -11.17 -2.33 10.21
CA ASP A 133 -12.52 -2.30 10.75
C ASP A 133 -13.11 -0.88 10.65
N GLN A 134 -14.43 -0.75 10.82
CA GLN A 134 -15.10 0.55 10.73
C GLN A 134 -14.52 1.58 11.71
N ASN A 135 -14.06 1.16 12.88
CA ASN A 135 -13.46 2.09 13.85
C ASN A 135 -12.13 2.64 13.35
N SER A 136 -11.28 1.81 12.75
CA SER A 136 -10.01 2.22 12.14
C SER A 136 -10.24 3.14 10.94
N GLN A 137 -11.24 2.84 10.11
CA GLN A 137 -11.65 3.71 8.99
C GLN A 137 -12.09 5.10 9.47
N ILE A 138 -12.90 5.17 10.53
CA ILE A 138 -13.31 6.44 11.16
C ILE A 138 -12.10 7.20 11.69
N LYS A 139 -11.16 6.51 12.36
CA LYS A 139 -9.93 7.16 12.85
C LYS A 139 -9.11 7.76 11.72
N ILE A 140 -9.02 7.09 10.56
CA ILE A 140 -8.35 7.63 9.37
C ILE A 140 -9.07 8.90 8.88
N LEU A 141 -10.40 8.88 8.78
CA LEU A 141 -11.18 10.05 8.38
C LEU A 141 -10.98 11.23 9.34
N LEU A 142 -11.00 10.99 10.66
CA LEU A 142 -10.77 12.04 11.65
C LEU A 142 -9.34 12.59 11.58
N SER A 143 -8.35 11.73 11.31
CA SER A 143 -6.97 12.15 11.06
C SER A 143 -6.85 13.02 9.80
N LEU A 144 -7.54 12.65 8.72
CA LEU A 144 -7.60 13.46 7.49
C LEU A 144 -8.35 14.78 7.72
N ALA A 145 -9.40 14.79 8.53
CA ALA A 145 -10.11 16.02 8.88
C ALA A 145 -9.20 16.98 9.67
N ALA A 146 -8.36 16.44 10.56
CA ALA A 146 -7.43 17.24 11.35
C ALA A 146 -6.31 17.88 10.52
N SER A 147 -6.05 17.40 9.30
CA SER A 147 -5.07 18.00 8.38
C SER A 147 -5.66 19.06 7.45
N HIS A 148 -6.92 19.45 7.63
CA HIS A 148 -7.63 20.44 6.82
C HIS A 148 -8.41 21.42 7.72
N ASP A 149 -8.86 22.53 7.14
CA ASP A 149 -9.60 23.58 7.84
C ASP A 149 -10.95 23.90 7.17
N GLY A 150 -11.83 24.59 7.90
CA GLY A 150 -13.12 25.09 7.41
C GLY A 150 -14.05 23.99 6.87
N VAL A 151 -14.72 24.31 5.74
CA VAL A 151 -15.74 23.45 5.10
C VAL A 151 -15.21 22.04 4.81
N VAL A 152 -13.93 21.90 4.49
CA VAL A 152 -13.32 20.59 4.21
C VAL A 152 -13.30 19.72 5.46
N ARG A 153 -12.83 20.28 6.58
CA ARG A 153 -12.77 19.57 7.86
C ARG A 153 -14.17 19.17 8.31
N GLU A 154 -15.13 20.08 8.23
CA GLU A 154 -16.52 19.85 8.60
C GLU A 154 -17.15 18.74 7.75
N GLY A 155 -16.95 18.77 6.43
CA GLY A 155 -17.43 17.73 5.51
C GLY A 155 -16.88 16.34 5.83
N ILE A 156 -15.57 16.22 6.10
CA ILE A 156 -14.96 14.93 6.46
C ILE A 156 -15.47 14.45 7.83
N GLN A 157 -15.64 15.35 8.81
CA GLN A 157 -16.19 15.00 10.13
C GLN A 157 -17.66 14.55 10.06
N ALA A 158 -18.46 15.17 9.19
CA ALA A 158 -19.83 14.75 8.92
C ALA A 158 -19.87 13.32 8.35
N VAL A 159 -19.01 13.02 7.36
CA VAL A 159 -18.84 11.65 6.83
C VAL A 159 -18.42 10.68 7.92
N ALA A 160 -17.42 11.03 8.73
CA ALA A 160 -16.94 10.16 9.81
C ALA A 160 -18.05 9.81 10.82
N SER A 161 -18.93 10.78 11.12
CA SER A 161 -20.08 10.59 12.01
C SER A 161 -21.14 9.66 11.41
N GLY A 162 -21.37 9.76 10.09
CA GLY A 162 -22.29 8.88 9.35
C GLY A 162 -21.70 7.54 8.90
N TRP A 163 -20.39 7.32 9.06
CA TRP A 163 -19.65 6.24 8.41
C TRP A 163 -20.23 4.83 8.63
N ARG A 164 -20.75 4.58 9.84
CA ARG A 164 -21.31 3.27 10.22
C ARG A 164 -22.62 2.94 9.52
N SER A 165 -23.42 3.95 9.13
CA SER A 165 -24.71 3.72 8.48
C SER A 165 -24.58 3.43 6.99
N TRP A 166 -23.42 3.72 6.40
CA TRP A 166 -23.19 3.53 4.98
C TRP A 166 -22.86 2.08 4.65
N LYS A 167 -23.67 1.46 3.78
CA LYS A 167 -23.41 0.07 3.34
C LYS A 167 -22.19 -0.03 2.41
N THR A 168 -21.88 1.03 1.69
CA THR A 168 -20.77 1.10 0.71
C THR A 168 -19.40 1.14 1.38
N THR A 169 -19.29 1.48 2.67
CA THR A 169 -18.00 1.62 3.37
C THR A 169 -17.42 0.29 3.86
N LYS A 170 -18.20 -0.79 3.82
CA LYS A 170 -17.80 -2.11 4.30
C LYS A 170 -16.70 -2.68 3.40
N GLY A 171 -15.47 -2.79 3.95
CA GLY A 171 -14.31 -3.34 3.25
C GLY A 171 -13.40 -2.31 2.58
N MET A 172 -13.68 -1.01 2.70
CA MET A 172 -12.76 0.02 2.20
C MET A 172 -11.41 -0.01 2.93
N ASN A 173 -10.33 0.03 2.17
CA ASN A 173 -8.99 0.17 2.72
C ASN A 173 -8.61 1.64 2.92
N GLY A 174 -7.49 1.90 3.60
CA GLY A 174 -7.06 3.26 3.93
C GLY A 174 -6.70 4.09 2.70
N TRP A 175 -6.16 3.43 1.66
CA TRP A 175 -5.84 4.09 0.39
C TRP A 175 -7.10 4.60 -0.30
N GLN A 176 -8.17 3.81 -0.35
CA GLN A 176 -9.45 4.22 -0.91
C GLN A 176 -10.02 5.40 -0.13
N ILE A 177 -10.05 5.32 1.20
CA ILE A 177 -10.53 6.43 2.05
C ILE A 177 -9.77 7.72 1.75
N GLN A 178 -8.43 7.67 1.73
CA GLN A 178 -7.62 8.84 1.42
C GLN A 178 -7.90 9.37 0.00
N ARG A 179 -7.95 8.48 -1.00
CA ARG A 179 -8.19 8.87 -2.40
C ARG A 179 -9.58 9.39 -2.65
N GLY A 180 -10.59 8.91 -1.91
CA GLY A 180 -11.96 9.40 -2.04
C GLY A 180 -12.07 10.84 -1.57
N VAL A 181 -11.47 11.15 -0.40
CA VAL A 181 -11.36 12.54 0.08
C VAL A 181 -10.58 13.42 -0.90
N THR A 182 -9.42 12.97 -1.38
CA THR A 182 -8.63 13.73 -2.37
C THR A 182 -9.42 13.98 -3.65
N ALA A 183 -10.12 12.98 -4.18
CA ALA A 183 -10.93 13.15 -5.38
C ALA A 183 -12.07 14.15 -5.15
N ALA A 184 -12.76 14.09 -4.01
CA ALA A 184 -13.79 15.06 -3.67
C ALA A 184 -13.23 16.49 -3.58
N LEU A 185 -12.05 16.66 -2.98
CA LEU A 185 -11.38 17.95 -2.90
C LEU A 185 -11.05 18.51 -4.28
N GLU A 186 -10.47 17.70 -5.16
CA GLU A 186 -10.13 18.12 -6.52
C GLU A 186 -11.38 18.44 -7.35
N LEU A 187 -12.44 17.64 -7.24
CA LEU A 187 -13.71 17.89 -7.93
C LEU A 187 -14.40 19.16 -7.42
N SER A 188 -14.20 19.50 -6.14
CA SER A 188 -14.79 20.69 -5.52
C SER A 188 -14.10 22.00 -5.85
N ARG A 189 -12.95 21.96 -6.54
CA ARG A 189 -12.27 23.17 -7.01
C ARG A 189 -13.04 23.90 -8.11
N ASN A 190 -13.92 23.18 -8.82
CA ASN A 190 -14.86 23.79 -9.76
C ASN A 190 -16.12 24.22 -9.01
N GLU A 191 -16.57 25.46 -9.22
CA GLU A 191 -17.73 26.07 -8.52
C GLU A 191 -19.04 25.26 -8.65
N GLU A 192 -19.15 24.39 -9.66
CA GLU A 192 -20.32 23.54 -9.89
C GLU A 192 -20.50 22.41 -8.85
N ASN A 193 -19.48 22.09 -8.05
CA ASN A 193 -19.53 20.99 -7.08
C ASN A 193 -19.05 21.45 -5.69
N PRO A 194 -19.92 21.94 -4.80
CA PRO A 194 -19.49 22.29 -3.45
C PRO A 194 -18.90 21.07 -2.74
N PHE A 195 -17.87 21.28 -1.91
CA PHE A 195 -17.33 20.23 -1.06
C PHE A 195 -18.32 19.90 0.05
N ASP A 196 -19.19 18.94 -0.21
CA ASP A 196 -20.27 18.54 0.69
C ASP A 196 -20.32 17.03 0.92
N LEU A 197 -21.23 16.61 1.79
CA LEU A 197 -21.46 15.20 2.12
C LEU A 197 -21.80 14.38 0.87
N LYS A 198 -22.57 14.95 -0.06
CA LYS A 198 -23.05 14.27 -1.27
C LYS A 198 -21.90 13.98 -2.24
N LEU A 199 -20.96 14.91 -2.40
CA LEU A 199 -19.77 14.71 -3.23
C LEU A 199 -18.85 13.64 -2.63
N LEU A 200 -18.66 13.63 -1.31
CA LEU A 200 -17.90 12.58 -0.62
C LEU A 200 -18.58 11.21 -0.75
N GLU A 201 -19.90 11.12 -0.54
CA GLU A 201 -20.68 9.89 -0.78
C GLU A 201 -20.47 9.34 -2.19
N LYS A 202 -20.50 10.23 -3.18
CA LYS A 202 -20.36 9.88 -4.59
C LYS A 202 -18.97 9.34 -4.91
N THR A 203 -17.92 10.03 -4.46
CA THR A 203 -16.54 9.62 -4.70
C THR A 203 -16.20 8.29 -4.02
N PHE A 204 -16.65 8.07 -2.77
CA PHE A 204 -16.46 6.80 -2.09
C PHE A 204 -17.25 5.66 -2.75
N SER A 205 -18.51 5.89 -3.11
CA SER A 205 -19.35 4.89 -3.78
C SER A 205 -18.77 4.49 -5.13
N SER A 206 -18.25 5.44 -5.91
CA SER A 206 -17.57 5.19 -7.18
C SER A 206 -16.35 4.28 -7.02
N GLN A 207 -15.52 4.51 -5.99
CA GLN A 207 -14.36 3.64 -5.72
C GLN A 207 -14.75 2.21 -5.33
N VAL A 208 -15.78 2.06 -4.50
CA VAL A 208 -16.27 0.76 -4.06
C VAL A 208 -16.89 -0.01 -5.22
N GLN A 209 -17.62 0.67 -6.11
CA GLN A 209 -18.15 0.09 -7.34
C GLN A 209 -17.04 -0.38 -8.27
N PHE A 210 -15.99 0.42 -8.45
CA PHE A 210 -14.84 0.03 -9.25
C PHE A 210 -14.13 -1.21 -8.69
N GLN A 211 -13.97 -1.29 -7.38
CA GLN A 211 -13.38 -2.48 -6.75
C GLN A 211 -14.28 -3.72 -6.92
N SER A 212 -15.58 -3.55 -6.72
CA SER A 212 -16.60 -4.58 -6.97
C SER A 212 -16.51 -5.10 -8.40
N TYR A 213 -16.38 -4.19 -9.38
CA TYR A 213 -16.16 -4.52 -10.78
C TYR A 213 -14.89 -5.35 -10.99
N LEU A 214 -13.74 -4.93 -10.43
CA LEU A 214 -12.49 -5.68 -10.52
C LEU A 214 -12.63 -7.10 -9.96
N TRP A 215 -13.32 -7.27 -8.83
CA TRP A 215 -13.62 -8.61 -8.31
C TRP A 215 -14.49 -9.43 -9.24
N THR A 216 -15.45 -8.82 -9.96
CA THR A 216 -16.23 -9.56 -10.97
C THR A 216 -15.39 -10.05 -12.15
N LEU A 217 -14.29 -9.36 -12.48
CA LEU A 217 -13.34 -9.82 -13.50
C LEU A 217 -12.51 -11.02 -13.01
N GLY A 218 -12.29 -11.13 -11.69
CA GLY A 218 -11.43 -12.10 -11.02
C GLY A 218 -12.15 -13.15 -10.15
N ARG A 219 -13.45 -13.40 -10.32
CA ARG A 219 -14.20 -14.45 -9.59
C ARG A 219 -13.88 -15.90 -10.03
N GLY A 220 -12.82 -16.11 -10.82
CA GLY A 220 -12.14 -17.40 -10.92
C GLY A 220 -10.84 -17.28 -10.13
N ASP A 221 -10.69 -18.11 -9.09
CA ASP A 221 -9.62 -18.04 -8.10
C ASP A 221 -8.20 -17.78 -8.67
N SER A 222 -7.43 -17.05 -7.85
CA SER A 222 -5.98 -16.88 -7.76
C SER A 222 -5.10 -17.33 -8.94
N ASP A 223 -4.25 -16.40 -9.40
CA ASP A 223 -3.06 -16.59 -10.24
C ASP A 223 -3.23 -17.16 -11.66
N ALA A 224 -4.44 -17.53 -12.10
CA ALA A 224 -4.73 -17.86 -13.51
C ALA A 224 -5.52 -16.78 -14.28
N ALA A 225 -5.94 -15.69 -13.63
CA ALA A 225 -6.82 -14.67 -14.20
C ALA A 225 -6.13 -13.57 -15.05
N LEU A 226 -4.81 -13.62 -15.20
CA LEU A 226 -4.03 -12.57 -15.87
C LEU A 226 -4.09 -12.63 -17.41
N GLN A 227 -4.74 -13.63 -18.02
CA GLN A 227 -4.62 -13.79 -19.48
C GLN A 227 -5.80 -13.32 -20.36
N ARG A 228 -7.07 -13.21 -19.92
CA ARG A 228 -8.16 -12.91 -20.91
C ARG A 228 -9.41 -12.09 -20.48
N ASN A 229 -9.54 -11.58 -19.25
CA ASN A 229 -10.74 -10.81 -18.85
C ASN A 229 -10.47 -9.30 -18.73
N HIS A 230 -10.29 -8.61 -19.86
CA HIS A 230 -9.96 -7.18 -19.86
C HIS A 230 -11.17 -6.28 -19.55
N ARG A 231 -12.41 -6.77 -19.67
CA ARG A 231 -13.64 -6.00 -19.49
C ARG A 231 -14.86 -6.88 -19.20
N ASN A 232 -15.72 -6.48 -18.26
CA ASN A 232 -17.01 -7.12 -17.96
C ASN A 232 -18.16 -6.18 -18.31
N ASP A 233 -18.62 -6.22 -19.56
CA ASP A 233 -19.71 -5.37 -20.05
C ASP A 233 -21.09 -5.68 -19.45
N ARG A 234 -21.22 -6.78 -18.71
CA ARG A 234 -22.46 -7.14 -18.00
C ARG A 234 -22.53 -6.54 -16.59
N PHE A 235 -21.48 -5.87 -16.13
CA PHE A 235 -21.51 -5.19 -14.83
C PHE A 235 -22.40 -3.97 -14.91
N VAL A 236 -23.51 -4.00 -14.16
CA VAL A 236 -24.42 -2.87 -14.05
C VAL A 236 -23.94 -1.97 -12.91
N VAL A 237 -23.54 -0.74 -13.25
CA VAL A 237 -23.27 0.30 -12.24
C VAL A 237 -24.60 0.69 -11.60
N THR A 238 -24.71 0.54 -10.29
CA THR A 238 -25.90 0.98 -9.55
C THR A 238 -25.81 2.48 -9.23
N GLY A 239 -26.43 3.31 -10.06
CA GLY A 239 -26.46 4.78 -9.90
C GLY A 239 -25.47 5.53 -10.79
N ASP A 240 -25.54 6.87 -10.77
CA ASP A 240 -24.68 7.73 -11.60
C ASP A 240 -23.33 8.00 -10.89
N PRO A 241 -22.20 7.52 -11.42
CA PRO A 241 -20.98 7.45 -10.65
C PRO A 241 -20.31 8.80 -10.40
N LEU A 242 -20.42 9.81 -11.28
CA LEU A 242 -19.74 11.11 -11.06
C LEU A 242 -20.46 12.34 -11.61
N PHE A 243 -21.22 12.26 -12.70
CA PHE A 243 -21.98 13.39 -13.24
C PHE A 243 -23.23 12.87 -13.91
N GLY A 244 -24.39 13.23 -13.32
CA GLY A 244 -25.71 13.03 -13.89
C GLY A 244 -25.64 13.19 -15.40
N VAL A 245 -26.01 12.18 -16.18
CA VAL A 245 -26.29 12.41 -17.62
C VAL A 245 -27.26 13.58 -17.67
N GLY A 246 -26.77 14.75 -18.06
CA GLY A 246 -27.60 15.91 -18.32
C GLY A 246 -28.59 15.47 -19.38
N LYS A 247 -29.85 15.27 -18.98
CA LYS A 247 -30.94 15.19 -19.95
C LYS A 247 -30.93 16.52 -20.69
N LYS A 248 -30.49 16.50 -21.95
CA LYS A 248 -30.97 17.45 -22.94
C LYS A 248 -32.43 17.15 -23.25
#